data_AF-E3FM58-F1
#
_entry.id   AF-E3FM58-F1
#
_cell.length_a   1.000
_cell.length_b   1.000
_cell.length_c   1.000
_cell.angle_alpha   90.00
_cell.angle_beta   90.00
_cell.angle_gamma   90.00
#
_symmetry.space_group_name_H-M   'P 1'
#
loop_
_entity.id
_entity.type
_entity.pdbx_description
1 polymer ?
#
loop_
_entity_poly.entity_id
_entity_poly.type
_entity_poly.pdbx_seq_one_letter_code
_entity_poly.pdbx_strand_id
1 'polypeptide(L)'
;MAKLVFGMNQSLDGYVDHMAFAPSPTLFRHFIEEAQGQAGSVYGTELGLIDEYRIYLHPVVLGHGKPYFAGPRPPLRLMANDRIGQDVIRLTYVPA
;
A
#
# COMPACT_ATOMS: atom_id res chain seq x y z
N MET A 1 13.49 15.07 -8.83
CA MET A 1 12.24 14.66 -9.51
C MET A 1 11.25 14.24 -8.43
N ALA A 2 9.97 14.58 -8.56
CA ALA A 2 8.95 14.04 -7.67
C ALA A 2 8.64 12.59 -8.06
N LYS A 3 8.30 11.75 -7.07
CA LYS A 3 7.99 10.33 -7.26
C LYS A 3 6.49 10.11 -7.04
N LEU A 4 5.84 9.38 -7.92
CA LEU A 4 4.45 8.96 -7.73
C LEU A 4 4.41 7.61 -7.01
N VAL A 5 3.87 7.62 -5.79
CA VAL A 5 3.77 6.44 -4.93
C VAL A 5 2.30 6.03 -4.82
N PHE A 6 1.99 4.77 -5.10
CA PHE A 6 0.69 4.18 -4.83
C PHE A 6 0.75 3.33 -3.56
N GLY A 7 -0.06 3.65 -2.55
CA GLY A 7 -0.04 2.98 -1.27
C GLY A 7 -1.43 2.63 -0.73
N MET A 8 -1.66 1.37 -0.35
CA MET A 8 -2.94 0.96 0.29
C MET A 8 -2.73 -0.19 1.29
N ASN A 9 -3.69 -0.33 2.22
CA ASN A 9 -3.82 -1.49 3.09
C ASN A 9 -4.34 -2.70 2.30
N GLN A 10 -3.74 -3.86 2.53
CA GLN A 10 -4.03 -5.09 1.81
C GLN A 10 -4.13 -6.28 2.76
N SER A 11 -5.08 -7.19 2.51
CA SER A 11 -5.14 -8.52 3.11
C SER A 11 -4.08 -9.47 2.52
N LEU A 12 -3.87 -10.62 3.16
CA LEU A 12 -2.95 -11.65 2.67
C LEU A 12 -3.37 -12.23 1.30
N ASP A 13 -4.67 -12.23 1.01
CA ASP A 13 -5.27 -12.69 -0.25
C ASP A 13 -5.45 -11.58 -1.29
N GLY A 14 -4.89 -10.38 -1.06
CA GLY A 14 -4.75 -9.33 -2.07
C GLY A 14 -5.90 -8.34 -2.18
N TYR A 15 -6.81 -8.30 -1.20
CA TYR A 15 -7.95 -7.39 -1.17
C TYR A 15 -7.69 -6.13 -0.35
N VAL A 16 -8.29 -5.04 -0.81
CA VAL A 16 -8.37 -3.76 -0.12
C VAL A 16 -9.80 -3.59 0.40
N ASP A 17 -9.91 -3.33 1.70
CA ASP A 17 -11.17 -3.04 2.37
C ASP A 17 -10.93 -2.01 3.48
N HIS A 18 -11.55 -0.84 3.36
CA HIS A 18 -11.35 0.27 4.29
C HIS A 18 -12.03 0.04 5.65
N MET A 19 -12.98 -0.90 5.74
CA MET A 19 -13.69 -1.23 6.97
C MET A 19 -13.04 -2.39 7.71
N ALA A 20 -12.30 -3.26 7.01
CA ALA A 20 -11.65 -4.43 7.61
C ALA A 20 -10.35 -4.10 8.37
N PHE A 21 -9.72 -2.96 8.09
CA PHE A 21 -8.39 -2.61 8.61
C PHE A 21 -8.42 -1.36 9.51
N ALA A 22 -9.09 -1.43 10.65
CA ALA A 22 -8.98 -0.38 11.66
C ALA A 22 -7.50 -0.25 12.09
N PRO A 23 -6.86 0.93 11.91
CA PRO A 23 -5.44 1.05 12.18
C PRO A 23 -5.16 1.05 13.69
N SER A 24 -4.13 0.32 14.11
CA SER A 24 -3.56 0.49 15.45
C SER A 24 -2.99 1.90 15.62
N PRO A 25 -2.82 2.42 16.85
CA PRO A 25 -2.23 3.75 17.07
C PRO A 25 -0.86 3.93 16.40
N THR A 26 -0.05 2.87 16.36
CA THR A 26 1.27 2.87 15.71
C THR A 26 1.14 3.01 14.19
N LEU A 27 0.25 2.24 13.57
CA LEU A 27 0.01 2.32 12.13
C LEU A 27 -0.62 3.66 11.74
N PHE A 28 -1.54 4.18 12.56
CA PHE A 28 -2.16 5.47 12.33
C PHE A 28 -1.14 6.61 12.37
N ARG A 29 -0.23 6.61 13.35
CA ARG A 29 0.86 7.59 13.43
C ARG A 29 1.78 7.53 12.21
N HIS A 30 2.13 6.31 11.78
CA HIS A 30 2.92 6.11 10.57
C HIS A 30 2.28 6.78 9.34
N PHE A 31 0.97 6.60 9.15
CA PHE A 31 0.25 7.25 8.05
C PHE A 31 0.20 8.78 8.17
N ILE A 32 0.08 9.33 9.38
CA ILE A 32 0.16 10.79 9.58
C ILE A 32 1.52 11.32 9.15
N GLU A 33 2.60 10.67 9.60
CA GLU A 33 3.96 11.06 9.25
C GLU A 33 4.21 10.99 7.74
N GLU A 34 3.72 9.92 7.08
CA GLU A 34 3.78 9.79 5.62
C GLU A 34 2.98 10.89 4.91
N ALA A 35 1.75 11.16 5.36
CA ALA A 35 0.88 12.18 4.76
C ALA A 35 1.41 13.61 4.96
N GLN A 36 2.13 13.88 6.05
CA GLN A 36 2.79 15.17 6.27
C GLN A 36 4.01 15.37 5.37
N GLY A 37 4.66 14.29 4.92
CA GLY A 37 5.84 14.34 4.06
C GLY A 37 5.53 14.46 2.57
N GLN A 38 4.28 14.30 2.13
CA GLN A 38 3.92 14.34 0.72
C GLN A 38 3.65 15.78 0.24
N ALA A 39 4.02 16.09 -1.00
CA ALA A 39 3.72 17.38 -1.63
C ALA A 39 2.23 17.52 -1.99
N GLY A 40 1.53 16.41 -2.21
CA GLY A 40 0.11 16.37 -2.55
C GLY A 40 -0.34 14.96 -2.94
N SER A 41 -1.63 14.80 -3.21
CA SER A 41 -2.24 13.54 -3.64
C SER A 41 -2.97 13.73 -4.97
N VAL A 42 -2.88 12.73 -5.86
CA VAL A 42 -3.66 12.66 -7.09
C VAL A 42 -4.63 11.48 -7.01
N TYR A 43 -5.78 11.59 -7.67
CA TYR A 43 -6.78 10.53 -7.71
C TYR A 43 -6.76 9.83 -9.07
N GLY A 44 -6.67 8.50 -9.04
CA GLY A 44 -6.60 7.65 -10.23
C GLY A 44 -5.37 6.75 -10.22
N THR A 45 -5.49 5.58 -10.84
CA THR A 45 -4.41 4.59 -10.97
C THR A 45 -4.19 4.29 -12.44
N GLU A 46 -3.35 5.10 -13.09
CA GLU A 46 -2.74 4.72 -14.37
C GLU A 46 -1.41 4.02 -14.06
N LEU A 47 -1.40 2.68 -14.18
CA LEU A 47 -0.30 1.81 -13.75
C LEU A 47 1.05 2.11 -14.41
N GLY A 48 1.05 2.85 -15.54
CA GLY A 48 2.26 3.29 -16.24
C GLY A 48 2.93 4.53 -15.64
N LEU A 49 2.31 5.19 -14.67
CA LEU A 49 2.84 6.39 -14.03
C LEU A 49 3.37 6.14 -12.60
N ILE A 50 3.07 4.98 -12.02
CA ILE A 50 3.45 4.67 -10.64
C ILE A 50 4.93 4.25 -10.58
N ASP A 51 5.73 5.02 -9.85
CA ASP A 51 7.16 4.73 -9.64
C ASP A 51 7.40 3.72 -8.50
N GLU A 52 6.50 3.69 -7.52
CA GLU A 52 6.60 2.80 -6.35
C GLU A 52 5.24 2.39 -5.80
N TYR A 53 5.15 1.12 -5.42
CA TYR A 53 4.00 0.53 -4.75
C TYR A 53 4.36 0.28 -3.29
N ARG A 54 3.53 0.78 -2.37
CA ARG A 54 3.59 0.48 -0.93
C ARG A 54 2.39 -0.37 -0.54
N ILE A 55 2.63 -1.62 -0.18
CA ILE A 55 1.59 -2.53 0.28
C ILE A 55 1.71 -2.64 1.79
N TYR A 56 0.70 -2.16 2.51
CA TYR A 56 0.58 -2.34 3.96
C TYR A 56 -0.16 -3.66 4.20
N LEU A 57 0.60 -4.74 4.33
CA LEU A 57 0.10 -6.11 4.40
C LEU A 57 -0.38 -6.44 5.81
N HIS A 58 -1.66 -6.78 5.93
CA HIS A 58 -2.30 -7.30 7.14
C HIS A 58 -2.41 -8.84 7.03
N PRO A 59 -2.07 -9.60 8.08
CA PRO A 59 -2.08 -11.07 8.08
C PRO A 59 -3.49 -11.65 8.25
N VAL A 60 -4.43 -11.17 7.44
CA VAL A 60 -5.84 -11.57 7.45
C VAL A 60 -6.22 -12.00 6.04
N VAL A 61 -7.05 -13.04 5.90
CA VAL A 61 -7.67 -13.45 4.64
C VAL A 61 -9.12 -12.98 4.65
N LEU A 62 -9.53 -12.15 3.69
CA LEU A 62 -10.88 -11.59 3.66
C LEU A 62 -11.85 -12.41 2.81
N GLY A 63 -11.37 -13.04 1.74
CA GLY A 63 -12.19 -13.73 0.74
C GLY A 63 -13.04 -12.78 -0.14
N HIS A 64 -13.05 -11.48 0.14
CA HIS A 64 -13.76 -10.46 -0.60
C HIS A 64 -13.10 -9.08 -0.46
N GLY A 65 -13.54 -8.14 -1.29
CA GLY A 65 -13.06 -6.75 -1.31
C GLY A 65 -12.68 -6.31 -2.70
N LYS A 66 -12.10 -5.11 -2.81
CA LYS A 66 -11.56 -4.64 -4.10
C LYS A 66 -10.16 -5.24 -4.28
N PRO A 67 -9.84 -5.88 -5.42
CA PRO A 67 -8.48 -6.29 -5.69
C PRO A 67 -7.54 -5.08 -5.65
N TYR A 68 -6.38 -5.21 -5.00
CA TYR A 68 -5.39 -4.14 -4.97
C TYR A 68 -4.95 -3.73 -6.38
N PHE A 69 -4.79 -4.71 -7.28
CA PHE A 69 -4.56 -4.48 -8.70
C PHE A 69 -5.85 -4.73 -9.48
N ALA A 70 -6.59 -3.66 -9.78
CA ALA A 70 -7.83 -3.73 -10.57
C ALA A 70 -7.58 -3.87 -12.10
N GLY A 71 -6.33 -3.78 -12.55
CA GLY A 71 -5.94 -3.83 -13.96
C GLY A 71 -4.73 -4.74 -14.23
N PRO A 72 -3.96 -4.48 -15.29
CA PRO A 72 -2.72 -5.21 -15.58
C PRO A 72 -1.81 -5.34 -14.35
N ARG A 73 -1.19 -6.50 -14.16
CA ARG A 73 -0.28 -6.78 -13.05
C ARG A 73 1.15 -6.71 -13.58
N PRO A 74 1.82 -5.53 -13.53
CA PRO A 74 3.19 -5.43 -14.00
C PRO A 74 4.09 -6.34 -13.16
N PRO A 75 5.21 -6.82 -13.72
CA PRO A 75 6.24 -7.45 -12.90
C PRO A 75 6.75 -6.41 -11.89
N LEU A 76 6.88 -6.83 -10.63
CA LEU A 76 7.32 -5.97 -9.54
C LEU A 76 8.60 -6.53 -8.92
N ARG A 77 9.52 -5.64 -8.57
CA ARG A 77 10.73 -5.97 -7.81
C ARG A 77 10.57 -5.46 -6.38
N LEU A 78 10.75 -6.35 -5.40
CA LEU A 78 10.78 -5.98 -3.99
C LEU A 78 12.04 -5.16 -3.71
N MET A 79 11.87 -3.97 -3.15
CA MET A 79 12.97 -3.07 -2.78
C MET A 79 13.19 -2.99 -1.28
N ALA A 80 12.13 -3.00 -0.48
CA ALA A 80 12.21 -2.96 0.97
C ALA A 80 11.04 -3.69 1.63
N ASN A 81 11.27 -4.15 2.85
CA ASN A 81 10.23 -4.64 3.75
C ASN A 81 10.49 -4.10 5.15
N ASP A 82 9.48 -3.49 5.76
CA ASP A 82 9.57 -2.90 7.10
C ASP A 82 8.37 -3.34 7.92
N ARG A 83 8.59 -3.71 9.19
CA ARG A 83 7.49 -4.01 10.11
C ARG A 83 6.99 -2.72 10.76
N ILE A 84 5.68 -2.51 10.77
CA ILE A 84 5.02 -1.39 11.44
C ILE A 84 4.17 -1.93 12.58
N GLY A 85 4.56 -1.59 13.81
CA GLY A 85 3.93 -2.16 14.99
C GLY A 85 4.08 -3.69 15.04
N GLN A 86 3.04 -4.39 15.50
CA GLN A 86 3.08 -5.84 15.63
C GLN A 86 2.50 -6.58 14.42
N ASP A 87 1.54 -5.99 13.71
CA ASP A 87 0.68 -6.77 12.81
C ASP A 87 0.72 -6.34 11.34
N VAL A 88 1.53 -5.33 10.98
CA VAL A 88 1.61 -4.86 9.60
C VAL A 88 3.04 -4.93 9.09
N ILE A 89 3.19 -5.39 7.85
CA ILE A 89 4.44 -5.30 7.09
C ILE A 89 4.20 -4.35 5.92
N ARG A 90 4.98 -3.29 5.83
CA ARG A 90 5.06 -2.47 4.63
C ARG A 90 6.03 -3.12 3.66
N LEU A 91 5.53 -3.47 2.48
CA LEU A 91 6.33 -3.94 1.37
C LEU A 91 6.45 -2.82 0.33
N THR A 92 7.67 -2.51 -0.08
CA THR A 92 7.95 -1.49 -1.09
C THR A 92 8.43 -2.15 -2.36
N TYR A 93 7.70 -1.93 -3.45
CA TYR A 93 8.01 -2.48 -4.77
C TYR A 93 8.18 -1.37 -5.80
N VAL A 94 8.98 -1.66 -6.83
CA VAL A 94 9.07 -0.84 -8.04
C VAL A 94 8.68 -1.69 -9.26
N PRO A 95 8.11 -1.09 -10.32
CA PRO A 95 7.98 -1.77 -11.61
C PRO A 95 9.33 -2.32 -12.09
N ALA A 96 9.34 -3.54 -12.65
CA ALA A 96 10.53 -4.22 -13.12
C ALA A 96 10.83 -3.99 -14.61
#